data_AF-X8DVW9-F1
#
_entry.id   AF-X8DVW9-F1
#
_cell.length_a   1.000
_cell.length_b   1.000
_cell.length_c   1.000
_cell.angle_alpha   90.00
_cell.angle_beta   90.00
_cell.angle_gamma   90.00
#
_symmetry.space_group_name_H-M   'P 1'
#
loop_
_entity.id
_entity.type
_entity.pdbx_description
1 polymer ?
#
loop_
_entity_poly.entity_id
_entity_poly.type
_entity_poly.pdbx_seq_one_letter_code
_entity_poly.pdbx_strand_id
1 'polypeptide(L)'
;MPQPDNLPRAVSIGGAQAKTNVPQGMGPGIGRPLAEARQRGVVAVPPIATDGVHAATAWPGKQVVIHLPNERALTAANWGEGGAAAYGSGPVDYVVLPDAGGGADIRMIRKTFISPSDFTVGIRYPEGTHLRQAAQAVVVETDAAPDIRQRLSGR
;
A
#
# COMPACT_ATOMS: atom_id res chain seq x y z
N MET A 1 47.99 7.07 -34.38
CA MET A 1 48.09 6.63 -32.97
C MET A 1 47.00 5.61 -32.72
N PRO A 2 47.30 4.31 -32.57
CA PRO A 2 46.30 3.31 -32.17
C PRO A 2 46.06 3.38 -30.66
N GLN A 3 44.81 3.32 -30.24
CA GLN A 3 44.42 3.32 -28.83
C GLN A 3 44.56 1.89 -28.26
N PRO A 4 45.19 1.68 -27.10
CA PRO A 4 45.60 0.35 -26.67
C PRO A 4 44.49 -0.40 -25.91
N ASP A 5 44.47 -1.71 -26.17
CA ASP A 5 44.19 -2.86 -25.30
C ASP A 5 42.87 -2.90 -24.51
N ASN A 6 41.90 -3.61 -25.11
CA ASN A 6 40.71 -4.11 -24.43
C ASN A 6 41.13 -5.14 -23.35
N LEU A 7 41.02 -4.75 -22.08
CA LEU A 7 41.29 -5.64 -20.94
C LEU A 7 40.28 -6.82 -20.89
N PRO A 8 40.71 -8.01 -20.46
CA PRO A 8 39.97 -9.26 -20.60
C PRO A 8 38.65 -9.29 -19.80
N ARG A 9 37.55 -9.60 -20.49
CA ARG A 9 36.19 -9.74 -19.93
C ARG A 9 35.97 -11.11 -19.28
N ALA A 10 36.75 -11.46 -18.27
CA ALA A 10 36.43 -12.61 -17.43
C ALA A 10 37.14 -12.52 -16.09
N VAL A 11 36.37 -12.29 -15.02
CA VAL A 11 36.80 -12.60 -13.66
C VAL A 11 35.87 -13.70 -13.14
N SER A 12 36.40 -14.91 -13.06
CA SER A 12 35.72 -16.06 -12.48
C SER A 12 35.88 -16.02 -10.97
N ILE A 13 34.79 -15.83 -10.22
CA ILE A 13 34.77 -16.09 -8.77
C ILE A 13 34.08 -17.44 -8.57
N GLY A 14 34.85 -18.43 -8.12
CA GLY A 14 34.35 -19.63 -7.41
C GLY A 14 33.08 -20.26 -7.96
N GLY A 15 33.12 -20.81 -9.18
CA GLY A 15 32.10 -21.72 -9.70
C GLY A 15 30.76 -21.12 -10.14
N ALA A 16 30.52 -19.81 -9.94
CA ALA A 16 29.30 -19.14 -10.40
C ALA A 16 29.57 -18.30 -11.66
N GLN A 17 28.97 -18.67 -12.80
CA GLN A 17 28.92 -17.80 -13.97
C GLN A 17 27.88 -16.71 -13.74
N ALA A 18 28.31 -15.49 -13.40
CA ALA A 18 27.46 -14.33 -13.52
C ALA A 18 27.24 -14.03 -15.01
N LYS A 19 26.21 -14.64 -15.61
CA LYS A 19 25.68 -14.19 -16.90
C LYS A 19 25.05 -12.82 -16.67
N THR A 20 25.87 -11.79 -16.83
CA THR A 20 25.38 -10.42 -16.90
C THR A 20 24.59 -10.28 -18.21
N ASN A 21 23.28 -10.42 -18.12
CA ASN A 21 22.40 -10.08 -19.23
C ASN A 21 22.22 -8.57 -19.20
N VAL A 22 23.29 -7.83 -19.51
CA VAL A 22 23.18 -6.42 -19.88
C VAL A 22 22.91 -6.43 -21.38
N PRO A 23 21.66 -6.28 -21.85
CA PRO A 23 21.45 -5.96 -23.24
C PRO A 23 22.13 -4.61 -23.51
N GLN A 24 23.23 -4.64 -24.26
CA GLN A 24 23.73 -3.48 -24.96
C GLN A 24 22.64 -3.02 -25.92
N GLY A 25 21.90 -2.00 -25.51
CA GLY A 25 20.74 -1.51 -26.25
C GLY A 25 19.88 -0.59 -25.39
N MET A 26 20.46 0.47 -24.85
CA MET A 26 19.68 1.55 -24.23
C MET A 26 19.04 2.38 -25.35
N GLY A 27 18.03 1.83 -26.02
CA GLY A 27 17.01 2.65 -26.67
C GLY A 27 16.28 3.46 -25.60
N PRO A 28 15.67 4.61 -25.93
CA PRO A 28 14.87 5.35 -24.95
C PRO A 28 13.89 4.34 -24.36
N GLY A 29 13.84 4.21 -23.03
CA GLY A 29 13.06 3.17 -22.36
C GLY A 29 11.57 3.30 -22.66
N ILE A 30 11.14 2.82 -23.83
CA ILE A 30 9.74 2.70 -24.24
C ILE A 30 9.22 1.31 -23.84
N GLY A 31 9.61 0.83 -22.66
CA GLY A 31 8.79 -0.16 -21.99
C GLY A 31 7.40 0.45 -21.83
N ARG A 32 6.34 -0.35 -22.01
CA ARG A 32 4.97 0.12 -21.74
C ARG A 32 4.99 0.89 -20.43
N PRO A 33 4.43 2.13 -20.37
CA PRO A 33 4.30 2.84 -19.11
C PRO A 33 3.76 1.87 -18.07
N LEU A 34 4.33 1.87 -16.87
CA LEU A 34 3.76 1.17 -15.72
C LEU A 34 2.29 1.56 -15.73
N ALA A 35 1.40 0.61 -16.07
CA ALA A 35 0.05 0.92 -16.50
C ALA A 35 -0.52 1.99 -15.58
N GLU A 36 -0.95 3.12 -16.17
CA GLU A 36 -1.54 4.27 -15.46
C GLU A 36 -2.26 3.76 -14.23
N ALA A 37 -1.90 4.28 -13.04
CA ALA A 37 -2.35 3.79 -11.74
C ALA A 37 -3.83 3.40 -11.85
N ARG A 38 -4.07 2.11 -12.12
CA ARG A 38 -5.40 1.63 -12.46
C ARG A 38 -6.22 2.02 -11.26
N GLN A 39 -7.34 2.72 -11.47
CA GLN A 39 -8.27 3.07 -10.40
C GLN A 39 -8.41 1.83 -9.53
N ARG A 40 -7.76 1.85 -8.36
CA ARG A 40 -7.69 0.68 -7.50
C ARG A 40 -9.09 0.61 -6.91
N GLY A 41 -9.95 -0.20 -7.52
CA GLY A 41 -11.23 -0.59 -6.94
C GLY A 41 -11.07 -1.75 -5.95
N VAL A 42 -9.82 -2.14 -5.65
CA VAL A 42 -9.47 -3.27 -4.77
C VAL A 42 -8.50 -2.76 -3.71
N VAL A 43 -8.64 -3.28 -2.49
CA VAL A 43 -7.70 -3.02 -1.40
C VAL A 43 -6.30 -3.49 -1.77
N ALA A 44 -5.30 -2.66 -1.51
CA ALA A 44 -3.92 -3.08 -1.56
C ALA A 44 -3.45 -3.48 -0.17
N VAL A 45 -3.25 -4.78 -0.02
CA VAL A 45 -2.72 -5.41 1.20
C VAL A 45 -1.21 -5.60 1.01
N PRO A 46 -0.35 -4.98 1.82
CA PRO A 46 1.10 -5.03 1.62
C PRO A 46 1.74 -6.30 2.22
N PRO A 47 2.88 -6.80 1.70
CA PRO A 47 3.61 -7.90 2.33
C PRO A 47 4.08 -7.59 3.76
N ILE A 48 4.32 -6.32 4.08
CA ILE A 48 4.66 -5.83 5.41
C ILE A 48 3.78 -4.61 5.67
N ALA A 49 3.05 -4.61 6.79
CA ALA A 49 2.01 -3.61 7.07
C ALA A 49 2.52 -2.26 7.61
N THR A 50 3.83 -1.98 7.56
CA THR A 50 4.44 -0.78 8.17
C THR A 50 3.90 0.54 7.63
N ASP A 51 3.40 0.57 6.40
CA ASP A 51 2.79 1.77 5.78
C ASP A 51 1.25 1.66 5.68
N GLY A 52 0.67 0.71 6.40
CA GLY A 52 -0.76 0.45 6.45
C GLY A 52 -1.34 -0.29 5.23
N VAL A 53 -2.62 -0.64 5.34
CA VAL A 53 -3.43 -1.24 4.29
C VAL A 53 -4.16 -0.13 3.54
N HIS A 54 -4.15 -0.16 2.20
CA HIS A 54 -4.72 0.92 1.40
C HIS A 54 -6.08 0.51 0.82
N ALA A 55 -7.14 1.15 1.29
CA ALA A 55 -8.50 0.96 0.78
C ALA A 55 -8.86 2.01 -0.26
N ALA A 56 -9.60 1.57 -1.27
CA ALA A 56 -10.14 2.44 -2.30
C ALA A 56 -11.19 3.38 -1.70
N THR A 57 -11.33 4.57 -2.25
CA THR A 57 -12.53 5.39 -2.03
C THR A 57 -13.35 5.42 -3.31
N ALA A 58 -14.60 5.89 -3.21
CA ALA A 58 -15.42 6.15 -4.39
C ALA A 58 -14.80 7.19 -5.34
N TRP A 59 -13.81 7.96 -4.87
CA TRP A 59 -13.11 8.97 -5.66
C TRP A 59 -11.80 8.40 -6.24
N PRO A 60 -11.63 8.43 -7.57
CA PRO A 60 -10.40 8.01 -8.23
C PRO A 60 -9.15 8.67 -7.65
N GLY A 61 -8.13 7.87 -7.34
CA GLY A 61 -6.83 8.35 -6.85
C GLY A 61 -6.82 8.79 -5.38
N LYS A 62 -7.95 8.71 -4.67
CA LYS A 62 -8.04 8.98 -3.22
C LYS A 62 -8.18 7.64 -2.49
N GLN A 63 -7.40 7.46 -1.42
CA GLN A 63 -7.34 6.21 -0.66
C GLN A 63 -7.39 6.50 0.83
N VAL A 64 -8.00 5.59 1.57
CA VAL A 64 -7.89 5.53 3.04
C VAL A 64 -6.75 4.58 3.38
N VAL A 65 -5.92 4.95 4.35
CA VAL A 65 -4.87 4.07 4.88
C VAL A 65 -5.26 3.61 6.29
N ILE A 66 -5.28 2.30 6.47
CA ILE A 66 -5.63 1.62 7.72
C ILE A 66 -4.33 1.13 8.35
N HIS A 67 -3.97 1.73 9.48
CA HIS A 67 -2.80 1.36 10.27
C HIS A 67 -3.19 0.30 11.30
N LEU A 68 -2.51 -0.84 11.23
CA LEU A 68 -2.68 -1.93 12.20
C LEU A 68 -1.98 -1.57 13.52
N PRO A 69 -2.44 -2.09 14.67
CA PRO A 69 -1.78 -1.82 15.94
C PRO A 69 -0.32 -2.31 15.92
N ASN A 70 0.60 -1.45 16.34
CA ASN A 70 2.04 -1.72 16.39
C ASN A 70 2.61 -2.24 15.05
N GLU A 71 2.20 -1.65 13.92
CA GLU A 71 2.55 -2.09 12.56
C GLU A 71 4.04 -2.39 12.32
N ARG A 72 4.95 -1.66 12.98
CA ARG A 72 6.41 -1.85 12.90
C ARG A 72 6.92 -3.14 13.53
N ALA A 73 6.16 -3.72 14.45
CA ALA A 73 6.52 -4.94 15.16
C ALA A 73 5.84 -6.19 14.56
N LEU A 74 5.06 -6.00 13.49
CA LEU A 74 4.35 -7.10 12.84
C LEU A 74 5.30 -7.94 11.98
N THR A 75 5.05 -9.25 11.94
CA THR A 75 5.70 -10.13 10.97
C THR A 75 5.21 -9.81 9.56
N ALA A 76 5.95 -10.30 8.56
CA ALA A 76 5.46 -10.32 7.18
C ALA A 76 4.13 -11.08 7.08
N ALA A 77 3.33 -10.73 6.07
CA ALA A 77 2.05 -11.34 5.77
C ALA A 77 2.21 -12.84 5.51
N ASN A 78 1.46 -13.64 6.26
CA ASN A 78 1.16 -15.00 5.89
C ASN A 78 -0.12 -15.00 5.04
N TRP A 79 0.01 -15.38 3.77
CA TRP A 79 -1.07 -15.29 2.78
C TRP A 79 -2.02 -16.47 2.86
N GLY A 80 -3.31 -16.18 2.96
CA GLY A 80 -4.40 -17.14 2.90
C GLY A 80 -5.15 -17.07 1.57
N GLU A 81 -6.24 -17.84 1.49
CA GLU A 81 -7.16 -17.83 0.35
C GLU A 81 -7.79 -16.43 0.16
N GLY A 82 -8.17 -16.11 -1.08
CA GLY A 82 -8.87 -14.85 -1.39
C GLY A 82 -8.05 -13.58 -1.17
N GLY A 83 -6.73 -13.70 -0.97
CA GLY A 83 -5.86 -12.56 -0.67
C GLY A 83 -5.87 -12.13 0.79
N ALA A 84 -6.40 -12.98 1.69
CA ALA A 84 -6.31 -12.74 3.13
C ALA A 84 -4.84 -12.66 3.57
N ALA A 85 -4.51 -11.68 4.41
CA ALA A 85 -3.17 -11.54 4.98
C ALA A 85 -3.24 -11.56 6.50
N ALA A 86 -2.54 -12.51 7.11
CA ALA A 86 -2.34 -12.55 8.56
C ALA A 86 -0.98 -11.95 8.91
N TYR A 87 -0.99 -10.91 9.75
CA TYR A 87 0.20 -10.27 10.30
C TYR A 87 0.35 -10.66 11.77
N GLY A 88 1.44 -11.34 12.06
CA GLY A 88 1.72 -11.84 13.40
C GLY A 88 2.19 -10.73 14.32
N SER A 89 1.56 -10.69 15.50
CA SER A 89 2.01 -9.97 16.69
C SER A 89 2.21 -10.99 17.82
N GLY A 90 2.94 -10.65 18.88
CA GLY A 90 3.19 -11.55 20.00
C GLY A 90 1.91 -12.21 20.54
N PRO A 91 0.96 -11.44 21.10
CA PRO A 91 -0.26 -11.99 21.70
C PRO A 91 -1.40 -12.28 20.70
N VAL A 92 -1.38 -11.72 19.49
CA VAL A 92 -2.49 -11.82 18.51
C VAL A 92 -2.00 -11.88 17.08
N ASP A 93 -2.86 -12.32 16.17
CA ASP A 93 -2.69 -12.08 14.73
C ASP A 93 -3.74 -11.08 14.23
N TYR A 94 -3.32 -10.12 13.42
CA TYR A 94 -4.23 -9.22 12.71
C TYR A 94 -4.44 -9.77 11.31
N VAL A 95 -5.70 -10.08 10.97
CA VAL A 95 -6.06 -10.62 9.67
C VAL A 95 -6.80 -9.56 8.87
N VAL A 96 -6.26 -9.25 7.69
CA VAL A 96 -6.86 -8.37 6.69
C VAL A 96 -7.55 -9.22 5.65
N LEU A 97 -8.85 -9.02 5.47
CA LEU A 97 -9.66 -9.72 4.48
C LEU A 97 -10.14 -8.68 3.46
N PRO A 98 -9.55 -8.65 2.25
CA PRO A 98 -9.98 -7.71 1.23
C PRO A 98 -11.39 -8.07 0.73
N ASP A 99 -12.23 -7.05 0.56
CA ASP A 99 -13.56 -7.14 -0.03
C ASP A 99 -13.51 -6.79 -1.52
N ALA A 100 -14.37 -7.45 -2.32
CA ALA A 100 -14.44 -7.23 -3.77
C ALA A 100 -14.85 -5.79 -4.15
N GLY A 101 -15.52 -5.06 -3.24
CA GLY A 101 -15.90 -3.66 -3.39
C GLY A 101 -14.81 -2.65 -3.03
N GLY A 102 -13.59 -3.09 -2.67
CA GLY A 102 -12.44 -2.21 -2.41
C GLY A 102 -12.27 -1.76 -0.96
N GLY A 103 -13.03 -2.36 -0.03
CA GLY A 103 -12.86 -2.26 1.42
C GLY A 103 -12.15 -3.48 2.02
N ALA A 104 -11.89 -3.48 3.32
CA ALA A 104 -11.31 -4.64 4.01
C ALA A 104 -11.91 -4.82 5.40
N ASP A 105 -12.12 -6.07 5.79
CA ASP A 105 -12.38 -6.44 7.18
C ASP A 105 -11.05 -6.65 7.91
N ILE A 106 -10.97 -6.12 9.14
CA ILE A 106 -9.83 -6.34 10.03
C ILE A 106 -10.29 -7.18 11.22
N ARG A 107 -9.64 -8.32 11.43
CA ARG A 107 -9.93 -9.22 12.54
C ARG A 107 -8.71 -9.36 13.45
N MET A 108 -8.95 -9.38 14.75
CA MET A 108 -7.96 -9.75 15.75
C MET A 108 -8.21 -11.20 16.19
N ILE A 109 -7.25 -12.07 15.94
CA ILE A 109 -7.28 -13.45 16.40
C ILE A 109 -6.40 -13.56 17.64
N ARG A 110 -7.03 -13.81 18.78
CA ARG A 110 -6.30 -14.02 20.03
C ARG A 110 -5.63 -15.39 20.04
N LYS A 111 -4.33 -15.42 20.35
CA LYS A 111 -3.58 -16.67 20.53
C LYS A 111 -3.82 -17.32 21.87
N THR A 112 -4.20 -16.53 22.88
CA THR A 112 -4.43 -16.99 24.25
C THR A 112 -5.59 -16.23 24.90
N PHE A 113 -6.08 -16.71 26.05
CA PHE A 113 -7.14 -16.02 26.81
C PHE A 113 -6.68 -14.74 27.51
N ILE A 114 -5.37 -14.56 27.72
CA ILE A 114 -4.78 -13.33 28.31
C ILE A 114 -4.47 -12.26 27.26
N SER A 115 -4.60 -12.57 25.97
CA SER A 115 -4.42 -11.59 24.90
C SER A 115 -5.52 -10.52 25.00
N PRO A 116 -5.22 -9.24 24.65
CA PRO A 116 -6.23 -8.18 24.68
C PRO A 116 -7.47 -8.56 23.85
N SER A 117 -8.65 -8.13 24.28
CA SER A 117 -9.92 -8.41 23.61
C SER A 117 -10.36 -7.30 22.66
N ASP A 118 -9.79 -6.12 22.83
CA ASP A 118 -10.04 -4.91 22.06
C ASP A 118 -8.75 -4.44 21.38
N PHE A 119 -8.93 -3.70 20.29
CA PHE A 119 -7.82 -3.05 19.58
C PHE A 119 -8.31 -1.77 18.91
N THR A 120 -7.39 -0.84 18.71
CA THR A 120 -7.63 0.42 18.00
C THR A 120 -6.88 0.41 16.69
N VAL A 121 -7.56 0.72 15.59
CA VAL A 121 -6.92 0.94 14.28
C VAL A 121 -6.72 2.43 14.04
N GLY A 122 -5.60 2.79 13.41
CA GLY A 122 -5.39 4.15 12.93
C GLY A 122 -5.99 4.31 11.54
N ILE A 123 -6.69 5.40 11.28
CA ILE A 123 -7.25 5.72 9.95
C ILE A 123 -6.68 7.05 9.48
N ARG A 124 -5.99 7.02 8.34
CA ARG A 124 -5.59 8.22 7.61
C ARG A 124 -6.50 8.40 6.40
N TYR A 125 -7.29 9.46 6.40
CA TYR A 125 -8.17 9.84 5.30
C TYR A 125 -7.46 10.84 4.35
N PRO A 126 -7.92 10.96 3.09
CA PRO A 126 -7.32 11.87 2.11
C PRO A 126 -7.44 13.34 2.52
N GLU A 127 -6.49 14.17 2.10
CA GLU A 127 -6.60 15.62 2.27
C GLU A 127 -7.84 16.21 1.58
N GLY A 128 -8.41 17.24 2.21
CA GLY A 128 -9.66 17.89 1.77
C GLY A 128 -10.91 17.04 2.04
N THR A 129 -10.85 16.18 3.07
CA THR A 129 -11.97 15.37 3.53
C THR A 129 -12.10 15.44 5.05
N HIS A 130 -13.29 15.14 5.56
CA HIS A 130 -13.56 15.00 6.98
C HIS A 130 -14.31 13.69 7.28
N LEU A 131 -14.24 13.27 8.54
CA LEU A 131 -15.01 12.13 9.03
C LEU A 131 -16.38 12.60 9.53
N ARG A 132 -17.42 11.89 9.11
CA ARG A 132 -18.78 12.09 9.62
C ARG A 132 -19.36 10.76 10.10
N GLN A 133 -20.03 10.78 11.24
CA GLN A 133 -20.79 9.63 11.70
C GLN A 133 -22.10 9.49 10.91
N ALA A 134 -22.39 8.28 10.43
CA ALA A 134 -23.57 7.94 9.66
C ALA A 134 -24.16 6.60 10.15
N ALA A 135 -25.17 6.68 11.03
CA ALA A 135 -25.76 5.51 11.69
C ALA A 135 -24.69 4.61 12.34
N GLN A 136 -24.46 3.42 11.77
CA GLN A 136 -23.49 2.42 12.23
C GLN A 136 -22.14 2.47 11.49
N ALA A 137 -21.90 3.52 10.70
CA ALA A 137 -20.68 3.73 9.94
C ALA A 137 -20.05 5.10 10.23
N VAL A 138 -18.76 5.21 9.95
CA VAL A 138 -18.07 6.49 9.79
C VAL A 138 -17.73 6.64 8.31
N VAL A 139 -18.16 7.74 7.71
CA VAL A 139 -17.93 8.04 6.30
C VAL A 139 -16.86 9.11 6.15
N VAL A 140 -16.12 9.04 5.05
CA VAL A 140 -15.15 10.05 4.62
C VAL A 140 -15.83 10.92 3.57
N GLU A 141 -16.04 12.20 3.87
CA GLU A 141 -16.74 13.14 3.00
C GLU A 141 -15.80 14.24 2.51
N THR A 142 -15.95 14.65 1.25
CA THR A 142 -15.17 15.74 0.68
C THR A 142 -15.62 17.07 1.28
N ASP A 143 -14.67 17.90 1.69
CA ASP A 143 -14.97 19.25 2.15
C ASP A 143 -15.54 20.09 1.02
N ALA A 144 -16.53 20.93 1.33
CA ALA A 144 -16.98 21.93 0.38
C ALA A 144 -15.80 22.85 0.03
N ALA A 145 -15.52 23.03 -1.25
CA ALA A 145 -14.53 24.00 -1.68
C ALA A 145 -14.91 25.40 -1.13
N PRO A 146 -13.94 26.21 -0.65
CA PRO A 146 -14.23 27.55 -0.17
C PRO A 146 -15.01 28.32 -1.24
N ASP A 147 -16.19 28.83 -0.88
CA ASP A 147 -17.08 29.48 -1.81
C ASP A 147 -16.41 30.75 -2.39
N ILE A 148 -16.03 30.69 -3.66
CA ILE A 148 -15.38 31.80 -4.37
C ILE A 148 -16.39 32.97 -4.58
N ARG A 149 -17.68 32.79 -4.23
CA ARG A 149 -18.73 33.80 -4.42
C ARG A 149 -18.69 34.98 -3.45
N GLN A 150 -17.78 35.03 -2.48
CA GLN A 150 -17.68 36.18 -1.56
C GLN A 150 -16.81 37.35 -2.10
N ARG A 151 -16.22 37.24 -3.30
CA ARG A 151 -15.37 38.31 -3.88
C ARG A 151 -15.99 39.09 -5.04
N LEU A 152 -17.33 39.11 -5.15
CA LEU A 152 -18.05 39.89 -6.16
C LEU A 152 -19.19 40.78 -5.60
N SER A 153 -19.41 40.82 -4.28
CA SER A 153 -20.34 41.77 -3.65
C SER A 153 -19.57 42.94 -3.03
N GLY A 154 -18.91 43.69 -3.89
CA GLY A 154 -18.19 44.91 -3.56
C GLY A 154 -18.16 45.82 -4.77
N ARG A 155 -19.33 46.34 -5.14
CA ARG A 155 -19.51 47.47 -6.04
C ARG A 155 -20.33 48.53 -5.32
#